data_AF-A0A5C7LDH7-F1
#
_entry.id   AF-A0A5C7LDH7-F1
#
_cell.length_a   1.000
_cell.length_b   1.000
_cell.length_c   1.000
_cell.angle_alpha   90.00
_cell.angle_beta   90.00
_cell.angle_gamma   90.00
#
_symmetry.space_group_name_H-M   'P 1'
#
loop_
_entity.id
_entity.type
_entity.pdbx_description
1 polymer ?
#
loop_
_entity_poly.entity_id
_entity_poly.type
_entity_poly.pdbx_seq_one_letter_code
_entity_poly.pdbx_strand_id
1 'polypeptide(L)'
;MQKIPKGVVAIAVVIVLTVFVYYRYAMKLFPVVRTEAPSVMVQEAVFDKPREVSAEVGYPVPNDGYDNVRFTLVLDAEGAVTDVREVAVETNTADEHQVEFAQGLLAVIKGKKLSELEPVDRIGKSSLTTDAFNSVVNELQRQI
;
A
#
# COMPACT_ATOMS: atom_id res chain seq x y z
N MET A 1 -10.28 -30.35 45.05
CA MET A 1 -10.90 -29.16 44.41
C MET A 1 -10.78 -27.97 45.35
N GLN A 2 -9.72 -27.17 45.22
CA GLN A 2 -9.56 -25.94 46.02
C GLN A 2 -10.45 -24.84 45.44
N LYS A 3 -11.42 -24.38 46.24
CA LYS A 3 -12.31 -23.26 45.88
C LYS A 3 -11.52 -21.97 45.99
N ILE A 4 -11.12 -21.41 44.85
CA ILE A 4 -10.47 -20.09 44.81
C ILE A 4 -11.49 -19.06 45.35
N PRO A 5 -11.13 -18.26 46.37
CA PRO A 5 -12.06 -17.30 46.94
C PRO A 5 -12.40 -16.22 45.89
N LYS A 6 -13.70 -15.91 45.76
CA LYS A 6 -14.24 -15.00 44.74
C LYS A 6 -13.57 -13.61 44.75
N GLY A 7 -13.03 -13.18 45.90
CA GLY A 7 -12.26 -11.93 46.03
C GLY A 7 -10.94 -11.93 45.25
N VAL A 8 -10.26 -13.07 45.14
CA VAL A 8 -8.99 -13.19 44.40
C VAL A 8 -9.24 -13.12 42.89
N VAL A 9 -10.37 -13.69 42.44
CA VAL A 9 -10.78 -13.63 41.02
C VAL A 9 -11.14 -12.20 40.63
N ALA A 10 -11.86 -11.46 41.48
CA ALA A 10 -12.22 -10.07 41.22
C ALA A 10 -10.96 -9.17 41.11
N ILE A 11 -9.99 -9.35 42.00
CA ILE A 11 -8.73 -8.59 41.97
C ILE A 11 -7.94 -8.91 40.69
N ALA A 12 -7.85 -10.18 40.30
CA ALA A 12 -7.15 -10.59 39.09
C ALA A 12 -7.79 -9.97 37.82
N VAL A 13 -9.11 -9.93 37.75
CA VAL A 13 -9.83 -9.33 36.60
C VAL A 13 -9.58 -7.82 36.53
N VAL A 14 -9.59 -7.12 37.66
CA VAL A 14 -9.29 -5.68 37.70
C VAL A 14 -7.87 -5.41 37.22
N ILE A 15 -6.88 -6.18 37.69
CA ILE A 15 -5.48 -6.01 37.26
C ILE A 15 -5.33 -6.23 35.75
N VAL A 16 -5.93 -7.29 35.19
CA VAL A 16 -5.87 -7.57 33.75
C VAL A 16 -6.53 -6.47 32.93
N LEU A 17 -7.68 -5.94 33.37
CA LEU A 17 -8.36 -4.84 32.69
C LEU A 17 -7.54 -3.54 32.76
N THR A 18 -6.94 -3.22 33.92
CA THR A 18 -6.11 -2.02 34.06
C THR A 18 -4.87 -2.10 33.17
N VAL A 19 -4.20 -3.27 33.13
CA VAL A 19 -3.05 -3.50 32.25
C VAL A 19 -3.47 -3.40 30.78
N PHE A 20 -4.61 -3.99 30.39
CA PHE A 20 -5.10 -3.95 29.01
C PHE A 20 -5.46 -2.52 28.55
N VAL A 21 -6.15 -1.76 29.40
CA VAL A 21 -6.49 -0.36 29.12
C VAL A 21 -5.23 0.50 29.05
N TYR A 22 -4.29 0.32 29.97
CA TYR A 22 -3.00 1.01 29.93
C TYR A 22 -2.22 0.66 28.66
N TYR A 23 -2.17 -0.60 28.26
CA TYR A 23 -1.47 -1.05 27.05
C TYR A 23 -2.10 -0.47 25.77
N ARG A 24 -3.42 -0.44 25.70
CA ARG A 24 -4.17 0.21 24.60
C ARG A 24 -3.92 1.71 24.52
N TYR A 25 -3.78 2.38 25.66
CA TYR A 25 -3.55 3.82 25.70
C TYR A 25 -2.08 4.16 25.42
N ALA A 26 -1.15 3.37 25.94
CA ALA A 26 0.29 3.49 25.67
C ALA A 26 0.61 3.29 24.18
N MET A 27 -0.01 2.31 23.51
CA MET A 27 0.15 2.13 22.06
C MET A 27 -0.31 3.34 21.22
N LYS A 28 -1.20 4.19 21.73
CA LYS A 28 -1.60 5.43 21.03
C LYS A 28 -0.66 6.61 21.28
N LEU A 29 0.23 6.52 22.26
CA LEU A 29 1.11 7.61 22.69
C LEU A 29 2.58 7.41 22.33
N PHE A 30 2.97 6.22 21.85
CA PHE A 30 4.30 5.99 21.31
C PHE A 30 4.25 6.03 19.78
N PRO A 31 4.53 7.18 19.13
CA PRO A 31 5.12 7.10 17.79
C PRO A 31 6.40 6.26 17.95
N VAL A 32 6.56 5.27 17.09
CA VAL A 32 7.80 4.49 17.00
C VAL A 32 8.92 5.50 16.77
N VAL A 33 9.67 5.83 17.83
CA VAL A 33 10.92 6.58 17.72
C VAL A 33 11.88 5.61 17.05
N ARG A 34 11.92 5.69 15.72
CA ARG A 34 12.89 5.00 14.88
C ARG A 34 14.27 5.49 15.35
N THR A 35 15.01 4.60 16.00
CA THR A 35 16.42 4.85 16.33
C THR A 35 17.15 5.15 15.02
N GLU A 36 17.64 6.39 14.91
CA GLU A 36 18.42 6.88 13.79
C GLU A 36 19.67 6.01 13.62
N ALA A 37 19.64 5.13 12.62
CA ALA A 37 20.85 4.67 11.94
C ALA A 37 21.38 5.83 11.08
N PRO A 38 22.70 5.97 10.89
CA PRO A 38 23.31 7.14 10.29
C PRO A 38 22.70 7.49 8.93
N SER A 39 22.32 8.75 8.81
CA SER A 39 21.58 9.39 7.73
C SER A 39 22.29 9.28 6.39
N VAL A 40 21.87 8.32 5.57
CA VAL A 40 21.72 8.59 4.14
C VAL A 40 20.51 9.51 4.05
N MET A 41 20.73 10.80 3.76
CA MET A 41 19.65 11.73 3.48
C MET A 41 18.93 11.28 2.20
N VAL A 42 18.02 10.32 2.33
CA VAL A 42 16.96 10.12 1.35
C VAL A 42 16.06 11.33 1.55
N GLN A 43 16.19 12.29 0.64
CA GLN A 43 15.35 13.47 0.58
C GLN A 43 13.92 12.96 0.37
N GLU A 44 13.16 12.80 1.45
CA GLU A 44 11.76 12.39 1.36
C GLU A 44 11.03 13.44 0.54
N ALA A 45 10.50 13.03 -0.62
CA ALA A 45 9.75 13.92 -1.48
C ALA A 45 8.44 14.29 -0.79
N VAL A 46 8.41 15.47 -0.16
CA VAL A 46 7.20 16.08 0.38
C VAL A 46 6.59 16.93 -0.73
N PHE A 47 5.36 16.61 -1.12
CA PHE A 47 4.61 17.34 -2.13
C PHE A 47 3.64 18.33 -1.47
N ASP A 48 3.57 19.55 -1.99
CA ASP A 48 2.60 20.55 -1.51
C ASP A 48 1.14 20.22 -1.88
N LYS A 49 0.93 19.27 -2.80
CA LYS A 49 -0.39 18.87 -3.34
C LYS A 49 -0.42 17.40 -3.73
N PRO A 50 -1.61 16.77 -3.81
CA PRO A 50 -1.76 15.45 -4.41
C PRO A 50 -1.17 15.45 -5.81
N ARG A 51 -0.35 14.45 -6.11
CA ARG A 51 0.40 14.34 -7.37
C ARG A 51 -0.04 13.10 -8.12
N GLU A 52 -0.31 13.25 -9.41
CA GLU A 52 -0.53 12.11 -10.30
C GLU A 52 0.77 11.79 -11.03
N VAL A 53 1.15 10.52 -11.05
CA VAL A 53 2.26 10.00 -11.85
C VAL A 53 1.73 8.87 -12.73
N SER A 54 2.28 8.73 -13.93
CA SER A 54 1.78 7.74 -14.88
C SER A 54 2.87 7.16 -15.75
N ALA A 55 2.77 5.87 -16.05
CA ALA A 55 3.68 5.17 -16.95
C ALA A 55 2.87 4.30 -17.92
N GLU A 56 3.35 4.21 -19.16
CA GLU A 56 2.77 3.38 -20.20
C GLU A 56 3.62 2.13 -20.39
N VAL A 57 2.96 1.00 -20.54
CA VAL A 57 3.62 -0.27 -20.82
C VAL A 57 2.75 -1.09 -21.74
N GLY A 58 3.41 -1.77 -22.66
CA GLY A 58 2.76 -2.78 -23.46
C GLY A 58 3.25 -4.18 -23.11
N TYR A 59 2.36 -5.15 -23.23
CA TYR A 59 2.65 -6.54 -22.94
C TYR A 59 1.91 -7.48 -23.92
N PRO A 60 2.50 -8.65 -24.24
CA PRO A 60 1.86 -9.60 -25.14
C PRO A 60 0.67 -10.27 -24.45
N VAL A 61 -0.48 -10.30 -25.13
CA VAL A 61 -1.68 -11.00 -24.69
C VAL A 61 -1.79 -12.31 -25.46
N PRO A 62 -1.92 -13.47 -24.77
CA PRO A 62 -2.09 -14.75 -25.43
C PRO A 62 -3.31 -14.71 -26.36
N ASN A 63 -3.09 -15.03 -27.64
CA ASN A 63 -4.10 -15.09 -28.71
C ASN A 63 -4.61 -13.74 -29.26
N ASP A 64 -4.40 -12.62 -28.56
CA ASP A 64 -4.91 -11.29 -28.95
C ASP A 64 -3.81 -10.27 -29.31
N GLY A 65 -2.55 -10.71 -29.34
CA GLY A 65 -1.44 -9.90 -29.83
C GLY A 65 -0.76 -9.10 -28.72
N TYR A 66 -0.88 -7.77 -28.74
CA TYR A 66 -0.16 -6.87 -27.83
C TYR A 66 -1.14 -5.84 -27.29
N ASP A 67 -1.15 -5.65 -25.97
CA ASP A 67 -1.97 -4.65 -25.31
C ASP A 67 -1.07 -3.54 -24.75
N ASN A 68 -1.52 -2.29 -24.82
CA ASN A 68 -0.82 -1.13 -24.30
C ASN A 68 -1.69 -0.45 -23.25
N VAL A 69 -1.20 -0.41 -22.01
CA VAL A 69 -1.92 0.16 -20.87
C VAL A 69 -1.13 1.29 -20.24
N ARG A 70 -1.85 2.25 -19.66
CA ARG A 70 -1.29 3.30 -18.83
C ARG A 70 -1.70 3.08 -17.39
N PHE A 71 -0.72 2.94 -16.51
CA PHE A 71 -0.92 2.97 -15.07
C PHE A 71 -0.78 4.39 -14.57
N THR A 72 -1.75 4.86 -13.78
CA THR A 72 -1.72 6.15 -13.11
C THR A 72 -1.87 5.94 -11.61
N LEU A 73 -0.94 6.49 -10.82
CA LEU A 73 -1.00 6.50 -9.36
C LEU A 73 -1.26 7.91 -8.88
N VAL A 74 -2.19 8.06 -7.95
CA VAL A 74 -2.44 9.32 -7.25
C VAL A 74 -1.76 9.24 -5.89
N LEU A 75 -0.85 10.18 -5.64
CA LEU A 75 -0.08 10.28 -4.41
C LEU A 75 -0.60 11.40 -3.53
N ASP A 76 -0.53 11.23 -2.21
CA ASP A 76 -0.76 12.32 -1.26
C ASP A 76 0.49 13.22 -1.10
N ALA A 77 0.40 14.18 -0.18
CA ALA A 77 1.48 15.11 0.14
C ALA A 77 2.76 14.43 0.67
N GLU A 78 2.66 13.21 1.19
CA GLU A 78 3.78 12.44 1.74
C GLU A 78 4.32 11.42 0.72
N GLY A 79 3.79 11.44 -0.51
CA GLY A 79 4.17 10.53 -1.59
C GLY A 79 3.56 9.14 -1.47
N ALA A 80 2.54 8.94 -0.63
CA ALA A 80 1.86 7.68 -0.45
C ALA A 80 0.70 7.49 -1.44
N VAL A 81 0.53 6.26 -1.95
CA VAL A 81 -0.50 5.95 -2.95
C VAL A 81 -1.89 5.99 -2.33
N THR A 82 -2.78 6.78 -2.92
CA THR A 82 -4.18 6.96 -2.50
C THR A 82 -5.19 6.39 -3.48
N ASP A 83 -4.85 6.38 -4.78
CA ASP A 83 -5.68 5.86 -5.86
C ASP A 83 -4.81 5.25 -6.98
N VAL A 84 -5.37 4.32 -7.73
CA VAL A 84 -4.73 3.61 -8.85
C VAL A 84 -5.72 3.55 -10.00
N ARG A 85 -5.24 3.83 -11.22
CA ARG A 85 -6.02 3.65 -12.44
C ARG A 85 -5.19 2.90 -13.47
N GLU A 86 -5.86 2.05 -14.20
CA GLU A 86 -5.36 1.41 -15.40
C GLU A 86 -6.32 1.75 -16.54
N VAL A 87 -5.79 2.17 -17.68
CA VAL A 87 -6.58 2.44 -18.89
C VAL A 87 -5.82 1.91 -20.09
N ALA A 88 -6.55 1.45 -21.12
CA ALA A 88 -5.94 1.20 -22.42
C ALA A 88 -5.43 2.52 -23.02
N VAL A 89 -4.21 2.53 -23.55
CA VAL A 89 -3.60 3.75 -24.15
C VAL A 89 -4.36 4.19 -25.39
N GLU A 90 -4.86 3.24 -26.17
CA GLU A 90 -5.51 3.48 -27.46
C GLU A 90 -6.86 4.18 -27.33
N THR A 91 -7.66 3.76 -26.35
CA THR A 91 -9.00 4.29 -26.12
C THR A 91 -9.05 5.30 -24.98
N ASN A 92 -8.02 5.33 -24.14
CA ASN A 92 -7.96 6.10 -22.90
C ASN A 92 -9.15 5.82 -21.96
N THR A 93 -9.66 4.58 -22.01
CA THR A 93 -10.76 4.09 -21.17
C THR A 93 -10.34 2.83 -20.44
N ALA A 94 -10.90 2.61 -19.24
CA ALA A 94 -10.76 1.37 -18.51
C ALA A 94 -11.92 0.43 -18.86
N ASP A 95 -11.64 -0.84 -19.17
CA ASP A 95 -12.65 -1.89 -19.16
C ASP A 95 -12.87 -2.46 -17.75
N GLU A 96 -13.82 -3.40 -17.60
CA GLU A 96 -14.14 -3.99 -16.30
C GLU A 96 -12.94 -4.72 -15.67
N HIS A 97 -12.11 -5.39 -16.47
CA HIS A 97 -10.94 -6.11 -15.97
C HIS A 97 -9.82 -5.18 -15.51
N GLN A 98 -9.59 -4.08 -16.22
CA GLN A 98 -8.64 -3.04 -15.84
C GLN A 98 -9.09 -2.32 -14.57
N VAL A 99 -10.39 -2.07 -14.41
CA VAL A 99 -10.95 -1.52 -13.16
C VAL A 99 -10.77 -2.49 -12.00
N GLU A 100 -11.11 -3.77 -12.18
CA GLU A 100 -10.92 -4.80 -11.15
C GLU A 100 -9.45 -4.97 -10.76
N PHE A 101 -8.54 -4.97 -11.74
CA PHE A 101 -7.11 -5.02 -11.50
C PHE A 101 -6.63 -3.82 -10.70
N ALA A 102 -6.98 -2.60 -11.12
CA ALA A 102 -6.57 -1.37 -10.45
C ALA A 102 -7.06 -1.34 -8.98
N GLN A 103 -8.28 -1.80 -8.72
CA GLN A 103 -8.81 -1.92 -7.35
C GLN A 103 -8.05 -2.97 -6.52
N GLY A 104 -7.76 -4.13 -7.11
CA GLY A 104 -6.96 -5.16 -6.47
C GLY A 104 -5.54 -4.69 -6.15
N LEU A 105 -4.90 -3.99 -7.10
CA LEU A 105 -3.59 -3.40 -6.91
C LEU A 105 -3.61 -2.33 -5.82
N LEU A 106 -4.59 -1.41 -5.85
CA LEU A 106 -4.76 -0.38 -4.83
C LEU A 106 -4.89 -1.01 -3.44
N ALA A 107 -5.62 -2.11 -3.27
CA ALA A 107 -5.74 -2.79 -1.98
C ALA A 107 -4.38 -3.27 -1.41
N VAL A 108 -3.41 -3.55 -2.27
CA VAL A 108 -2.05 -3.98 -1.90
C VAL A 108 -1.13 -2.79 -1.62
N ILE A 109 -1.23 -1.72 -2.42
CA ILE A 109 -0.27 -0.61 -2.40
C ILE A 109 -0.76 0.66 -1.70
N LYS A 110 -2.03 0.73 -1.30
CA LYS A 110 -2.60 1.91 -0.63
C LYS A 110 -1.84 2.26 0.64
N GLY A 111 -1.48 3.54 0.76
CA GLY A 111 -0.72 4.09 1.89
C GLY A 111 0.78 3.77 1.85
N LYS A 112 1.28 3.00 0.88
CA LYS A 112 2.72 2.82 0.67
C LYS A 112 3.27 4.01 -0.08
N LYS A 113 4.49 4.44 0.26
CA LYS A 113 5.23 5.47 -0.49
C LYS A 113 5.66 4.92 -1.83
N LEU A 114 5.48 5.69 -2.90
CA LEU A 114 5.93 5.28 -4.24
C LEU A 114 7.44 5.03 -4.29
N SER A 115 8.23 5.84 -3.58
CA SER A 115 9.69 5.67 -3.47
C SER A 115 10.13 4.34 -2.85
N GLU A 116 9.24 3.68 -2.12
CA GLU A 116 9.50 2.41 -1.42
C GLU A 116 8.69 1.25 -2.01
N LEU A 117 8.01 1.47 -3.16
CA LEU A 117 7.26 0.40 -3.80
C LEU A 117 8.20 -0.67 -4.35
N GLU A 118 8.05 -1.87 -3.79
CA GLU A 118 8.66 -3.10 -4.30
C GLU A 118 7.72 -3.76 -5.32
N PRO A 119 8.24 -4.69 -6.15
CA PRO A 119 7.41 -5.51 -7.01
C PRO A 119 6.31 -6.20 -6.20
N VAL A 120 5.07 -6.15 -6.70
CA VAL A 120 3.92 -6.77 -6.04
C VAL A 120 3.73 -8.20 -6.53
N ASP A 121 3.16 -9.02 -5.66
CA ASP A 121 2.66 -10.35 -6.03
C ASP A 121 1.49 -10.24 -7.00
N ARG A 122 1.19 -11.36 -7.66
CA ARG A 122 0.07 -11.46 -8.60
C ARG A 122 -1.24 -10.94 -8.00
N ILE A 123 -1.86 -10.00 -8.71
CA ILE A 123 -3.19 -9.49 -8.40
C ILE A 123 -4.25 -10.36 -9.08
N GLY A 124 -5.06 -11.06 -8.27
CA GLY A 124 -6.14 -11.91 -8.78
C GLY A 124 -5.63 -13.00 -9.75
N LYS A 125 -6.14 -12.96 -10.99
CA LYS A 125 -5.72 -13.84 -12.09
C LYS A 125 -4.79 -13.17 -13.11
N SER A 126 -4.48 -11.89 -12.91
CA SER A 126 -3.85 -11.02 -13.91
C SER A 126 -2.33 -11.00 -13.80
N SER A 127 -1.68 -12.16 -13.97
CA SER A 127 -0.21 -12.26 -13.84
C SER A 127 0.52 -11.33 -14.82
N LEU A 128 0.07 -11.28 -16.08
CA LEU A 128 0.70 -10.45 -17.12
C LEU A 128 0.60 -8.96 -16.81
N THR A 129 -0.58 -8.50 -16.38
CA THR A 129 -0.80 -7.11 -15.98
C THR A 129 0.00 -6.74 -14.72
N THR A 130 0.13 -7.68 -13.77
CA THR A 130 1.00 -7.48 -12.60
C THR A 130 2.46 -7.34 -13.02
N ASP A 131 2.97 -8.21 -13.90
CA ASP A 131 4.34 -8.15 -14.39
C ASP A 131 4.59 -6.86 -15.18
N ALA A 132 3.62 -6.43 -15.99
CA ALA A 132 3.65 -5.16 -16.72
C ALA A 132 3.75 -3.97 -15.75
N PHE A 133 2.91 -3.93 -14.71
CA PHE A 133 3.01 -2.90 -13.66
C PHE A 133 4.38 -2.92 -12.98
N ASN A 134 4.85 -4.09 -12.54
CA ASN A 134 6.15 -4.25 -11.88
C ASN A 134 7.32 -3.76 -12.75
N SER A 135 7.21 -3.91 -14.08
CA SER A 135 8.24 -3.43 -15.01
C SER A 135 8.36 -1.90 -15.06
N VAL A 136 7.28 -1.17 -14.76
CA VAL A 136 7.25 0.31 -14.79
C VAL A 136 7.31 0.98 -13.42
N VAL A 137 7.38 0.22 -12.32
CA VAL A 137 7.52 0.80 -10.96
C VAL A 137 8.72 1.74 -10.87
N ASN A 138 9.86 1.34 -11.44
CA ASN A 138 11.07 2.19 -11.48
C ASN A 138 10.86 3.48 -12.27
N GLU A 139 10.03 3.46 -13.31
CA GLU A 139 9.71 4.66 -14.10
C GLU A 139 8.81 5.60 -13.32
N LEU A 140 7.77 5.07 -12.67
CA LEU A 140 6.88 5.82 -11.79
C LEU A 140 7.67 6.49 -10.66
N GLN A 141 8.62 5.76 -10.05
CA GLN A 141 9.51 6.27 -9.01
C GLN A 141 10.43 7.41 -9.47
N ARG A 142 10.79 7.48 -10.74
CA ARG A 142 11.62 8.59 -11.26
C ARG A 142 10.85 9.88 -11.45
N GLN A 143 9.52 9.83 -11.39
CA GLN A 143 8.69 11.01 -11.55
C GLN A 143 8.53 11.79 -10.25
N ILE A 144 8.86 11.22 -9.09
CA ILE A 144 8.74 11.90 -7.81
C ILE A 144 9.96 12.74 -7.47
#